data_AF-A0A968BT66-F1
#
_entry.id   AF-A0A968BT66-F1
#
_cell.length_a   1.000
_cell.length_b   1.000
_cell.length_c   1.000
_cell.angle_alpha   90.00
_cell.angle_beta   90.00
_cell.angle_gamma   90.00
#
_symmetry.space_group_name_H-M   'P 1'
#
loop_
_entity.id
_entity.type
_entity.pdbx_description
1 polymer ?
#
loop_
_entity_poly.entity_id
_entity_poly.type
_entity_poly.pdbx_seq_one_letter_code
_entity_poly.pdbx_strand_id
1 'polypeptide(L)'
;MPLLWPEVGEPHRVHKVYVYGNSEPNVWVDITATIEHKIAALKQHASQMGDWDPTERIQGWNAEVGKEKEMEYAESFRVITLVQPEDDD
;
A
#
# COMPACT_ATOMS: atom_id res chain seq x y z
N MET A 1 -17.31 -3.60 22.56
CA MET A 1 -17.37 -2.13 22.59
C MET A 1 -18.53 -1.70 21.72
N PRO A 2 -19.39 -0.76 22.17
CA PRO A 2 -20.38 -0.15 21.30
C PRO A 2 -19.69 0.64 20.18
N LEU A 3 -20.36 0.77 19.02
CA LEU A 3 -19.91 1.64 17.94
C LEU A 3 -19.94 3.10 18.36
N LEU A 4 -19.03 3.92 17.81
CA LEU A 4 -19.01 5.36 18.06
C LEU A 4 -20.26 6.06 17.49
N TRP A 5 -20.78 5.56 16.36
CA TRP A 5 -22.04 6.00 15.72
C TRP A 5 -22.93 4.79 15.41
N PRO A 6 -23.71 4.28 16.37
CA PRO A 6 -24.54 3.08 16.17
C PRO A 6 -25.63 3.24 15.10
N GLU A 7 -26.05 4.46 14.80
CA GLU A 7 -27.13 4.78 13.86
C GLU A 7 -26.74 4.63 12.38
N VAL A 8 -25.44 4.56 12.07
CA VAL A 8 -24.95 4.54 10.68
C VAL A 8 -24.86 3.13 10.08
N GLY A 9 -25.07 2.09 10.89
CA GLY A 9 -25.13 0.70 10.44
C GLY A 9 -24.48 -0.30 11.39
N GLU A 10 -24.50 -1.56 10.96
CA GLU A 10 -23.93 -2.69 11.69
C GLU A 10 -22.39 -2.62 11.78
N PRO A 11 -21.78 -3.21 12.82
CA PRO A 11 -20.33 -3.22 12.96
C PRO A 11 -19.65 -3.99 11.83
N HIS A 12 -18.63 -3.39 11.24
CA HIS A 12 -17.78 -4.08 10.25
C HIS A 12 -16.52 -4.63 10.92
N ARG A 13 -16.25 -5.92 10.71
CA ARG A 13 -15.03 -6.60 11.17
C ARG A 13 -13.95 -6.57 10.08
N VAL A 14 -12.96 -5.70 10.25
CA VAL A 14 -11.78 -5.65 9.36
C VAL A 14 -10.90 -6.88 9.62
N HIS A 15 -10.43 -7.54 8.56
CA HIS A 15 -9.65 -8.79 8.66
C HIS A 15 -8.13 -8.55 8.65
N LYS A 16 -7.67 -7.56 7.88
CA LYS A 16 -6.25 -7.24 7.75
C LYS A 16 -6.05 -5.73 7.69
N VAL A 17 -4.95 -5.26 8.29
CA VAL A 17 -4.52 -3.86 8.22
C VAL A 17 -3.16 -3.82 7.53
N TYR A 18 -3.08 -3.06 6.44
CA TYR A 18 -1.85 -2.82 5.68
C TYR A 18 -1.34 -1.43 6.02
N VAL A 19 -0.12 -1.34 6.56
CA VAL A 19 0.53 -0.07 6.92
C VAL A 19 1.69 0.18 5.97
N TYR A 20 1.57 1.22 5.15
CA TYR A 20 2.63 1.69 4.25
C TYR A 20 3.66 2.56 5.00
N GLY A 21 4.91 2.57 4.54
CA GLY A 21 5.98 3.42 5.07
C GLY A 21 6.53 3.00 6.43
N ASN A 22 6.31 1.74 6.82
CA ASN A 22 6.84 1.16 8.05
C ASN A 22 8.29 0.69 7.84
N SER A 23 9.16 0.86 8.85
CA SER A 23 10.57 0.42 8.80
C SER A 23 10.77 -1.09 8.90
N GLU A 24 9.74 -1.86 9.26
CA GLU A 24 9.78 -3.31 9.44
C GLU A 24 8.71 -4.02 8.59
N PRO A 25 8.73 -3.91 7.24
CA PRO A 25 7.73 -4.55 6.38
C PRO A 25 7.77 -6.08 6.51
N ASN A 26 6.62 -6.72 6.30
CA ASN A 26 6.49 -8.18 6.28
C ASN A 26 5.74 -8.70 5.05
N VAL A 27 5.24 -7.82 4.17
CA VAL A 27 4.61 -8.15 2.88
C VAL A 27 5.13 -7.21 1.80
N TRP A 28 5.39 -7.76 0.61
CA TRP A 28 5.79 -7.05 -0.59
C TRP A 28 4.80 -7.38 -1.70
N VAL A 29 4.40 -6.37 -2.45
CA VAL A 29 3.49 -6.49 -3.58
C VAL A 29 4.25 -6.10 -4.84
N ASP A 30 4.30 -6.99 -5.81
CA ASP A 30 4.85 -6.71 -7.13
C ASP A 30 3.95 -5.69 -7.84
N ILE A 31 4.54 -4.55 -8.21
CA ILE A 31 3.86 -3.48 -8.93
C ILE A 31 4.47 -3.25 -10.33
N THR A 32 5.23 -4.21 -10.85
CA THR A 32 5.95 -4.06 -12.11
C THR A 32 5.02 -3.74 -13.27
N ALA A 33 3.87 -4.43 -13.34
CA ALA A 33 2.85 -4.17 -14.36
C ALA A 33 2.10 -2.83 -14.19
N THR A 34 2.21 -2.17 -13.03
CA THR A 34 1.41 -0.99 -12.67
C THR A 34 2.24 0.25 -12.33
N ILE A 35 3.57 0.19 -12.39
CA ILE A 35 4.47 1.30 -12.03
C ILE A 35 4.17 2.57 -12.85
N GLU A 36 3.89 2.41 -14.15
CA GLU A 36 3.55 3.54 -15.03
C GLU A 36 2.21 4.19 -14.64
N HIS A 37 1.23 3.39 -14.21
CA HIS A 37 -0.05 3.90 -13.71
C HIS A 37 0.13 4.67 -12.39
N LYS A 38 0.99 4.19 -11.49
CA LYS A 38 1.35 4.88 -10.25
C LYS A 38 1.98 6.25 -10.52
N ILE A 39 2.92 6.32 -11.47
CA ILE A 39 3.60 7.57 -11.85
C ILE A 39 2.60 8.54 -12.51
N ALA A 40 1.76 8.05 -13.42
CA ALA A 40 0.72 8.86 -14.07
C ALA A 40 -0.28 9.44 -13.04
N ALA A 41 -0.69 8.63 -12.06
CA ALA A 41 -1.54 9.08 -10.96
C ALA A 41 -0.85 10.15 -10.10
N LEU A 42 0.42 9.94 -9.74
CA LEU A 42 1.20 10.93 -8.97
C LEU A 42 1.32 12.26 -9.71
N LYS A 43 1.52 12.24 -11.04
CA LYS A 43 1.58 13.44 -11.89
C LYS A 43 0.27 14.24 -11.91
N GLN A 44 -0.88 13.65 -11.56
CA GLN A 44 -2.15 14.39 -11.44
C GLN A 44 -2.18 15.35 -10.25
N HIS A 45 -1.29 15.20 -9.27
CA HIS A 45 -1.14 16.11 -8.14
C HIS A 45 -0.38 17.39 -8.54
N ALA A 46 -0.91 18.10 -9.54
CA ALA A 46 -0.22 19.18 -10.24
C ALA A 46 0.29 20.30 -9.30
N SER A 47 -0.51 20.69 -8.30
CA SER A 47 -0.11 21.73 -7.34
C SER A 47 0.98 21.27 -6.37
N GLN A 48 1.15 19.95 -6.17
CA GLN A 48 2.24 19.39 -5.36
C GLN A 48 3.50 19.10 -6.21
N MET A 49 3.32 18.69 -7.47
CA MET A 49 4.43 18.31 -8.35
C MET A 49 5.13 19.52 -8.97
N GLY A 50 4.40 20.59 -9.31
CA GLY A 50 4.97 21.71 -10.05
C GLY A 50 5.61 21.23 -11.36
N ASP A 51 6.86 21.65 -11.61
CA ASP A 51 7.64 21.25 -12.79
C ASP A 51 8.47 19.97 -12.59
N TRP A 52 8.40 19.35 -11.42
CA TRP A 52 9.21 18.18 -11.10
C TRP A 52 8.64 16.90 -11.74
N ASP A 53 9.46 16.15 -12.48
CA ASP A 53 9.10 14.81 -12.93
C ASP A 53 9.50 13.74 -11.89
N PRO A 54 8.53 13.02 -11.28
CA PRO A 54 8.82 12.01 -10.26
C PRO A 54 9.31 10.66 -10.82
N THR A 55 9.29 10.45 -12.13
CA THR A 55 9.44 9.12 -12.78
C THR A 55 10.66 8.35 -12.30
N GLU A 56 11.87 8.88 -12.49
CA GLU A 56 13.11 8.18 -12.13
C GLU A 56 13.21 7.90 -10.62
N ARG A 57 12.77 8.84 -9.79
CA ARG A 57 12.80 8.70 -8.33
C ARG A 57 11.85 7.61 -7.85
N ILE A 58 10.64 7.56 -8.41
CA ILE A 58 9.64 6.56 -8.07
C ILE A 58 10.09 5.18 -8.55
N GLN A 59 10.59 5.04 -9.79
CA GLN A 59 11.14 3.78 -10.27
C GLN A 59 12.31 3.31 -9.41
N GLY A 60 13.25 4.20 -9.09
CA GLY A 60 14.41 3.88 -8.25
C GLY A 60 14.02 3.37 -6.85
N TRP A 61 13.07 4.04 -6.18
CA TRP A 61 12.59 3.59 -4.87
C TRP A 61 11.88 2.24 -4.91
N ASN A 62 10.98 2.03 -5.87
CA ASN A 62 10.26 0.75 -5.94
C ASN A 62 11.17 -0.40 -6.40
N ALA A 63 12.20 -0.10 -7.20
CA ALA A 63 13.23 -1.08 -7.56
C ALA A 63 14.09 -1.46 -6.35
N GLU A 64 14.45 -0.51 -5.51
CA GLU A 64 15.18 -0.80 -4.26
C GLU A 64 14.40 -1.73 -3.35
N VAL A 65 13.10 -1.47 -3.18
CA VAL A 65 12.20 -2.33 -2.41
C VAL A 65 12.03 -3.71 -3.06
N GLY A 66 11.98 -3.79 -4.39
CA GLY A 66 11.82 -5.03 -5.14
C GLY A 66 13.03 -5.97 -5.09
N LYS A 67 14.25 -5.42 -4.99
CA LYS A 67 15.50 -6.20 -4.95
C LYS A 67 15.51 -7.28 -3.86
N GLU A 68 14.92 -7.03 -2.71
CA GLU A 68 14.88 -7.98 -1.59
C GLU A 68 14.04 -9.24 -1.89
N LYS A 69 13.13 -9.17 -2.86
CA LYS A 69 12.12 -10.19 -3.16
C LYS A 69 12.10 -10.63 -4.63
N GLU A 70 13.17 -10.35 -5.38
CA GLU A 70 13.29 -10.71 -6.80
C GLU A 70 12.16 -10.12 -7.68
N MET A 71 11.69 -8.93 -7.31
CA MET A 71 10.69 -8.15 -8.07
C MET A 71 11.37 -6.95 -8.74
N GLU A 72 10.97 -6.60 -9.96
CA GLU A 72 11.52 -5.44 -10.65
C GLU A 72 11.11 -4.13 -9.96
N TYR A 73 9.83 -4.03 -9.58
CA TYR A 73 9.31 -2.95 -8.74
C TYR A 73 8.36 -3.50 -7.68
N ALA A 74 8.53 -3.09 -6.42
CA ALA A 74 7.64 -3.51 -5.34
C ALA A 74 7.26 -2.36 -4.40
N GLU A 75 6.08 -2.51 -3.79
CA GLU A 75 5.69 -1.76 -2.60
C GLU A 75 5.69 -2.69 -1.38
N SER A 76 6.13 -2.17 -0.24
CA SER A 76 6.22 -2.94 1.00
C SER A 76 5.28 -2.40 2.07
N PHE A 77 4.73 -3.32 2.87
CA PHE A 77 3.76 -3.04 3.91
C PHE A 77 4.09 -3.82 5.18
N ARG A 78 3.75 -3.24 6.33
CA ARG A 78 3.52 -4.02 7.55
C ARG A 78 2.06 -4.44 7.60
N VAL A 79 1.81 -5.73 7.52
CA VAL A 79 0.48 -6.32 7.55
C VAL A 79 0.23 -6.96 8.92
N ILE A 80 -0.89 -6.57 9.53
CA ILE A 80 -1.43 -7.14 10.76
C ILE A 80 -2.69 -7.92 10.38
N THR A 81 -2.70 -9.22 10.63
CA THR A 81 -3.87 -10.09 10.44
C THR A 81 -4.65 -10.14 11.75
N LEU A 82 -5.90 -9.69 11.72
CA LEU A 82 -6.80 -9.62 12.87
C LEU A 82 -7.74 -10.83 12.98
N VAL A 83 -7.97 -11.50 11.85
CA VAL A 83 -8.80 -12.71 11.72
C VAL A 83 -8.05 -13.66 10.80
N GLN A 84 -7.79 -14.90 11.24
CA GLN A 84 -7.22 -15.90 10.34
C GLN A 84 -8.34 -16.53 9.50
N PRO A 85 -8.04 -17.03 8.29
CA PRO A 85 -9.05 -17.65 7.43
C PRO A 85 -9.74 -18.88 8.03
N GLU A 86 -9.16 -19.49 9.06
CA GLU A 86 -9.73 -20.64 9.79
C GLU A 86 -10.67 -20.22 10.93
N ASP A 87 -10.76 -18.93 11.25
CA ASP A 87 -11.56 -18.40 12.37
C ASP A 87 -12.99 -17.96 11.95
N ASP A 88 -13.42 -18.32 10.74
CA ASP A 88 -14.72 -17.95 10.14
C ASP A 88 -15.81 -19.06 10.27
N ASP A 89 -15.65 -20.00 11.22
CA ASP A 89 -16.70 -20.97 11.62
C ASP A 89 -17.74 -20.38 12.59
#